data_AF-A0AAJ6ZFG3-F1
#
_entry.id   AF-A0AAJ6ZFG3-F1
#
_cell.length_a   1.000
_cell.length_b   1.000
_cell.length_c   1.000
_cell.angle_alpha   90.00
_cell.angle_beta   90.00
_cell.angle_gamma   90.00
#
_symmetry.space_group_name_H-M   'P 1'
#
loop_
_entity.id
_entity.type
_entity.pdbx_description
1 polymer ?
#
loop_
_entity_poly.entity_id
_entity_poly.type
_entity_poly.pdbx_seq_one_letter_code
_entity_poly.pdbx_strand_id
1 'polypeptide(L)'
;MYCSKRHVVILCPKLHAQPKICEQNKTEKHCENNKEVNNSFISNDITTLLQTLVVKVSNGKQEKKIRILLDSGSQRTYIKRELAEDLGLQVTGNENISHSLFSGVKKPAKMHKVFKFRVSSLDDKFHTTMTALEQDVLCGSLPKVQDPKLIENLRRHQIWLTDAAESIKDISILIGSDQLGCIIKENFIRLDDNLVAIPTKLGWTLQGPVQGSKLERVRRRNKLLQYPMEVFSSSSLVGRVVGANDKGEMGVQEQLELKQLQEKR
;
A
#
# COMPACT_ATOMS: atom_id res chain seq x y z
N MET A 1 27.14 -3.95 -11.05
CA MET A 1 28.02 -3.97 -9.85
C MET A 1 27.12 -4.19 -8.63
N TYR A 2 27.12 -5.39 -8.04
CA TYR A 2 26.25 -5.72 -6.88
C TYR A 2 26.89 -5.27 -5.57
N CYS A 3 26.09 -4.77 -4.63
CA CYS A 3 26.56 -4.35 -3.30
C CYS A 3 26.69 -5.58 -2.39
N SER A 4 27.86 -5.80 -1.78
CA SER A 4 28.14 -6.93 -0.87
C SER A 4 27.47 -6.85 0.52
N LYS A 5 26.37 -6.10 0.66
CA LYS A 5 25.60 -6.00 1.93
C LYS A 5 24.39 -6.94 1.90
N ARG A 6 23.94 -7.41 3.07
CA ARG A 6 22.72 -8.22 3.20
C ARG A 6 21.46 -7.36 3.05
N HIS A 7 20.88 -7.33 1.86
CA HIS A 7 19.56 -6.75 1.56
C HIS A 7 19.00 -7.44 0.31
N VAL A 8 17.67 -7.43 0.16
CA VAL A 8 17.03 -7.86 -1.09
C VAL A 8 17.52 -6.95 -2.22
N VAL A 9 17.96 -7.53 -3.33
CA VAL A 9 18.65 -6.83 -4.43
C VAL A 9 17.93 -5.56 -4.87
N ILE A 10 16.61 -5.59 -5.01
CA ILE A 10 15.81 -4.41 -5.43
C ILE A 10 15.88 -3.23 -4.45
N LEU A 11 16.15 -3.49 -3.18
CA LEU A 11 16.29 -2.49 -2.11
C LEU A 11 17.72 -1.97 -1.99
N CYS A 12 18.62 -2.35 -2.88
CA CYS A 12 20.02 -1.94 -2.85
C CYS A 12 20.16 -0.44 -3.12
N PRO A 13 20.65 0.37 -2.16
CA PRO A 13 20.84 1.80 -2.39
C PRO A 13 21.86 2.08 -3.49
N LYS A 14 22.83 1.18 -3.71
CA LYS A 14 23.84 1.32 -4.77
C LYS A 14 23.30 1.04 -6.18
N LEU A 15 22.22 0.27 -6.31
CA LEU A 15 21.57 0.10 -7.62
C LEU A 15 20.81 1.36 -8.04
N HIS A 16 20.40 2.19 -7.06
CA HIS A 16 19.61 3.41 -7.29
C HIS A 16 20.41 4.71 -7.07
N ALA A 17 21.70 4.60 -6.75
CA ALA A 17 22.58 5.75 -6.65
C ALA A 17 22.95 6.22 -8.06
N GLN A 18 22.46 7.40 -8.46
CA GLN A 18 22.97 8.05 -9.67
C GLN A 18 24.45 8.43 -9.47
N PRO A 19 25.30 8.26 -10.49
CA PRO A 19 26.70 8.67 -10.41
C PRO A 19 26.80 10.18 -10.18
N LYS A 20 27.63 10.60 -9.21
CA LYS A 20 28.06 12.00 -9.10
C LYS A 20 29.00 12.26 -10.28
N ILE A 21 28.56 13.05 -11.26
CA ILE A 21 29.45 13.57 -12.31
C ILE A 21 29.85 15.00 -11.90
N CYS A 22 31.15 15.22 -11.74
CA CYS A 22 31.74 16.55 -11.60
C CYS A 22 31.50 17.36 -12.89
N GLU A 23 31.15 18.63 -12.72
CA GLU A 23 30.83 19.59 -13.78
C GLU A 23 31.94 19.71 -14.83
N GLN A 24 31.64 19.39 -16.09
CA GLN A 24 32.14 20.11 -17.27
C GLN A 24 31.09 20.11 -18.39
N ASN A 25 30.63 21.33 -18.70
CA ASN A 25 29.80 21.80 -19.81
C ASN A 25 29.62 20.88 -21.04
N LYS A 26 28.37 20.49 -21.35
CA LYS A 26 27.67 20.73 -22.66
C LYS A 26 26.29 20.05 -22.72
N THR A 27 25.26 20.89 -22.94
CA THR A 27 23.94 20.62 -23.54
C THR A 27 23.32 19.23 -23.36
N GLU A 28 22.44 19.08 -22.36
CA GLU A 28 21.64 17.87 -22.15
C GLU A 28 20.18 18.04 -22.56
N LYS A 29 19.72 17.16 -23.44
CA LYS A 29 18.30 16.87 -23.66
C LYS A 29 17.72 16.29 -22.38
N HIS A 30 16.68 16.94 -21.86
CA HIS A 30 15.93 16.52 -20.69
C HIS A 30 15.26 15.16 -20.91
N CYS A 31 15.70 14.14 -20.20
CA CYS A 31 15.07 12.82 -20.16
C CYS A 31 14.64 12.51 -18.71
N GLU A 32 13.50 13.05 -18.30
CA GLU A 32 12.83 12.68 -17.05
C GLU A 32 12.36 11.23 -17.10
N ASN A 33 13.11 10.32 -16.47
CA ASN A 33 12.69 8.94 -16.23
C ASN A 33 11.85 8.84 -14.95
N ASN A 34 10.61 9.35 -15.01
CA ASN A 34 9.57 9.03 -14.01
C ASN A 34 9.00 7.63 -14.29
N LYS A 35 9.72 6.56 -13.90
CA LYS A 35 9.16 5.21 -13.89
C LYS A 35 8.29 5.06 -12.64
N GLU A 36 6.99 5.27 -12.79
CA GLU A 36 6.00 4.85 -11.79
C GLU A 36 6.09 3.33 -11.62
N VAL A 37 6.58 2.88 -10.46
CA VAL A 37 6.58 1.46 -10.10
C VAL A 37 5.17 1.13 -9.60
N ASN A 38 4.29 0.75 -10.54
CA ASN A 38 3.03 0.10 -10.19
C ASN A 38 3.34 -1.29 -9.64
N ASN A 39 3.20 -1.45 -8.33
CA ASN A 39 3.44 -2.72 -7.62
C ASN A 39 2.25 -3.69 -7.79
N SER A 40 1.77 -3.88 -9.02
CA SER A 40 0.82 -4.94 -9.33
C SER A 40 1.61 -6.22 -9.58
N PHE A 41 1.74 -7.06 -8.55
CA PHE A 41 2.15 -8.45 -8.71
C PHE A 41 1.04 -9.17 -9.50
N ILE A 42 1.18 -9.21 -10.83
CA ILE A 42 0.33 -10.02 -11.70
C ILE A 42 1.05 -11.37 -11.83
N SER A 43 0.67 -12.33 -10.99
CA SER A 43 0.74 -13.73 -11.39
C SER A 43 -0.60 -14.39 -11.02
N ASN A 44 -1.21 -15.03 -12.02
CA ASN A 44 -2.36 -15.94 -11.95
C ASN A 44 -3.63 -15.39 -11.31
N ASP A 45 -4.59 -14.83 -12.06
CA ASP A 45 -6.01 -14.65 -11.71
C ASP A 45 -6.37 -14.37 -10.23
N ILE A 46 -5.48 -13.74 -9.48
CA ILE A 46 -5.58 -13.51 -8.04
C ILE A 46 -5.25 -12.03 -7.87
N THR A 47 -6.11 -11.37 -7.12
CA THR A 47 -5.99 -9.93 -6.85
C THR A 47 -6.22 -9.73 -5.38
N THR A 48 -5.40 -8.89 -4.76
CA THR A 48 -5.48 -8.60 -3.34
C THR A 48 -6.45 -7.46 -3.08
N LEU A 49 -7.44 -7.70 -2.23
CA LEU A 49 -8.28 -6.66 -1.66
C LEU A 49 -7.51 -5.90 -0.59
N LEU A 50 -7.57 -4.58 -0.68
CA LEU A 50 -7.14 -3.65 0.36
C LEU A 50 -8.36 -3.14 1.11
N GLN A 51 -8.16 -2.73 2.36
CA GLN A 51 -9.21 -2.21 3.21
C GLN A 51 -9.78 -0.90 2.63
N THR A 52 -10.89 -1.02 1.93
CA THR A 52 -11.60 0.10 1.29
C THR A 52 -13.05 0.08 1.73
N LEU A 53 -13.61 1.28 1.92
CA LEU A 53 -15.01 1.48 2.26
C LEU A 53 -15.50 2.81 1.68
N VAL A 54 -16.81 2.94 1.49
CA VAL A 54 -17.45 4.22 1.16
C VAL A 54 -18.01 4.85 2.44
N VAL A 55 -17.71 6.14 2.62
CA VAL A 55 -18.04 6.95 3.80
C VAL A 55 -18.57 8.32 3.35
N LYS A 56 -19.11 9.09 4.30
CA LYS A 56 -19.50 10.49 4.06
C LYS A 56 -18.45 11.43 4.62
N VAL A 57 -18.07 12.44 3.84
CA VAL A 57 -17.17 13.52 4.27
C VAL A 57 -17.88 14.84 4.14
N SER A 58 -17.75 15.69 5.16
CA SER A 58 -18.42 16.99 5.23
C SER A 58 -17.56 18.09 5.84
N ASN A 59 -17.88 19.32 5.48
CA ASN A 59 -17.37 20.54 6.13
C ASN A 59 -18.40 21.19 7.07
N GLY A 60 -19.50 20.49 7.36
CA GLY A 60 -20.66 20.99 8.12
C GLY A 60 -21.72 21.72 7.29
N LYS A 61 -21.42 22.09 6.03
CA LYS A 61 -22.38 22.72 5.09
C LYS A 61 -22.70 21.81 3.91
N GLN A 62 -21.67 21.15 3.39
CA GLN A 62 -21.76 20.23 2.26
C GLN A 62 -21.27 18.85 2.70
N GLU A 63 -21.84 17.82 2.09
CA GLU A 63 -21.48 16.42 2.32
C GLU A 63 -21.33 15.69 0.99
N LYS A 64 -20.31 14.85 0.88
CA LYS A 64 -20.11 13.94 -0.26
C LYS A 64 -19.85 12.53 0.23
N LYS A 65 -20.43 11.54 -0.46
CA LYS A 65 -19.99 10.14 -0.36
C LYS A 65 -18.69 9.98 -1.12
N ILE A 66 -17.70 9.33 -0.51
CA ILE A 66 -16.40 9.08 -1.12
C ILE A 66 -15.93 7.67 -0.80
N ARG A 67 -15.07 7.11 -1.65
CA ARG A 67 -14.34 5.87 -1.37
C ARG A 67 -13.01 6.21 -0.69
N ILE A 68 -12.70 5.50 0.39
CA ILE A 68 -11.48 5.69 1.16
C ILE A 68 -10.63 4.42 1.20
N LEU A 69 -9.32 4.58 1.34
CA LEU A 69 -8.36 3.52 1.58
C LEU A 69 -7.84 3.63 3.01
N LEU A 70 -7.85 2.52 3.75
CA LEU A 70 -7.17 2.40 5.04
C LEU A 70 -5.79 1.80 4.78
N ASP A 71 -4.73 2.55 5.08
CA ASP A 71 -3.36 2.15 4.79
C ASP A 71 -2.44 2.38 5.99
N SER A 72 -2.22 1.31 6.76
CA SER A 72 -1.26 1.32 7.87
C SER A 72 0.19 1.48 7.41
N GLY A 73 0.49 1.25 6.13
CA GLY A 73 1.82 1.48 5.54
C GLY A 73 2.13 2.95 5.33
N SER A 74 1.11 3.81 5.33
CA SER A 74 1.27 5.26 5.23
C SER A 74 1.32 5.90 6.61
N GLN A 75 2.37 6.67 6.89
CA GLN A 75 2.52 7.38 8.17
C GLN A 75 1.47 8.49 8.35
N ARG A 76 0.98 9.08 7.26
CA ARG A 76 0.10 10.23 7.25
C ARG A 76 -1.18 9.98 6.47
N THR A 77 -2.22 10.71 6.85
CA THR A 77 -3.50 10.76 6.13
C THR A 77 -3.45 11.81 5.01
N TYR A 78 -4.01 11.47 3.85
CA TYR A 78 -4.00 12.32 2.65
C TYR A 78 -5.40 12.47 2.05
N ILE A 79 -5.66 13.63 1.45
CA ILE A 79 -6.89 13.97 0.75
C ILE A 79 -6.57 14.42 -0.68
N LYS A 80 -7.37 13.99 -1.66
CA LYS A 80 -7.30 14.52 -3.02
C LYS A 80 -7.58 16.02 -3.02
N ARG A 81 -6.70 16.80 -3.64
CA ARG A 81 -6.87 18.26 -3.78
C ARG A 81 -8.24 18.64 -4.35
N GLU A 82 -8.67 17.97 -5.42
CA GLU A 82 -9.98 18.17 -6.04
C GLU A 82 -11.14 18.00 -5.03
N LEU A 83 -11.09 16.97 -4.18
CA LEU A 83 -12.13 16.77 -3.16
C LEU A 83 -12.15 17.90 -2.13
N ALA A 84 -10.98 18.40 -1.72
CA ALA A 84 -10.88 19.48 -0.74
C ALA A 84 -11.40 20.81 -1.31
N GLU A 85 -11.08 21.11 -2.57
CA GLU A 85 -11.59 22.26 -3.31
C GLU A 85 -13.11 22.17 -3.50
N ASP A 86 -13.60 21.01 -3.96
CA ASP A 86 -15.01 20.71 -4.17
C ASP A 86 -15.89 20.89 -2.94
N LEU A 87 -15.41 20.44 -1.78
CA LEU A 87 -16.12 20.58 -0.50
C LEU A 87 -15.90 21.96 0.13
N GLY A 88 -15.06 22.83 -0.46
CA GLY A 88 -14.68 24.10 0.15
C GLY A 88 -14.08 23.92 1.55
N LEU A 89 -13.17 22.95 1.71
CA LEU A 89 -12.50 22.71 2.99
C LEU A 89 -11.57 23.88 3.33
N GLN A 90 -11.59 24.29 4.59
CA GLN A 90 -10.66 25.30 5.08
C GLN A 90 -9.28 24.71 5.31
N VAL A 91 -8.25 25.42 4.83
CA VAL A 91 -6.86 25.11 5.14
C VAL A 91 -6.62 25.46 6.60
N THR A 92 -6.24 24.47 7.40
CA THR A 92 -5.93 24.63 8.83
C THR A 92 -4.44 24.76 9.11
N GLY A 93 -3.59 24.54 8.10
CA GLY A 93 -2.15 24.65 8.23
C GLY A 93 -1.42 24.31 6.93
N ASN A 94 -0.10 24.39 6.97
CA ASN A 94 0.79 23.94 5.90
C ASN A 94 1.93 23.13 6.53
N GLU A 95 2.30 22.03 5.90
CA GLU A 95 3.38 21.17 6.36
C GLU A 95 4.39 20.91 5.24
N ASN A 96 5.69 20.99 5.59
CA ASN A 96 6.76 20.67 4.64
C ASN A 96 7.15 19.20 4.77
N ILE A 97 6.80 18.38 3.78
CA ILE A 97 6.98 16.93 3.85
C ILE A 97 7.82 16.45 2.69
N SER A 98 8.83 15.63 3.00
CA SER A 98 9.56 14.84 2.02
C SER A 98 9.03 13.41 2.01
N HIS A 99 8.63 12.93 0.84
CA HIS A 99 8.14 11.56 0.70
C HIS A 99 9.34 10.63 0.54
N SER A 100 9.51 9.72 1.50
CA SER A 100 10.48 8.63 1.39
C SER A 100 9.79 7.43 0.76
N LEU A 101 10.31 6.97 -0.38
CA LEU A 101 9.79 5.82 -1.10
C LEU A 101 10.53 4.54 -0.68
N PHE A 102 9.98 3.40 -1.11
CA PHE A 102 10.73 2.15 -1.15
C PHE A 102 12.07 2.38 -1.87
N SER A 103 13.12 1.69 -1.43
CA SER A 103 14.52 1.90 -1.85
C SER A 103 15.23 3.11 -1.22
N GLY A 104 14.59 3.84 -0.30
CA GLY A 104 15.23 4.96 0.43
C GLY A 104 15.37 6.24 -0.40
N VAL A 105 14.79 6.27 -1.60
CA VAL A 105 14.72 7.47 -2.45
C VAL A 105 13.81 8.48 -1.75
N LYS A 106 14.36 9.66 -1.46
CA LYS A 106 13.62 10.79 -0.90
C LYS A 106 13.27 11.75 -2.02
N LYS A 107 11.99 12.05 -2.19
CA LYS A 107 11.59 13.20 -2.99
C LYS A 107 11.93 14.49 -2.23
N PRO A 108 12.26 15.59 -2.92
CA PRO A 108 12.40 16.90 -2.29
C PRO A 108 11.17 17.22 -1.45
N ALA A 109 11.39 17.91 -0.33
CA ALA A 109 10.29 18.34 0.52
C ALA A 109 9.39 19.32 -0.26
N LYS A 110 8.08 19.12 -0.17
CA LYS A 110 7.06 19.99 -0.75
C LYS A 110 6.17 20.51 0.37
N MET A 111 5.67 21.72 0.20
CA MET A 111 4.64 22.27 1.07
C MET A 111 3.29 21.65 0.72
N HIS A 112 2.61 21.09 1.71
CA HIS A 112 1.28 20.51 1.60
C HIS A 112 0.32 21.30 2.47
N LYS A 113 -0.83 21.69 1.92
CA LYS A 113 -1.93 22.23 2.71
C LYS A 113 -2.50 21.12 3.61
N VAL A 114 -2.85 21.47 4.83
CA VAL A 114 -3.56 20.60 5.75
C VAL A 114 -5.02 21.03 5.79
N PHE A 115 -5.92 20.09 5.57
CA PHE A 115 -7.37 20.31 5.63
C PHE A 115 -7.96 19.56 6.81
N LYS A 116 -9.00 20.15 7.43
CA LYS A 116 -9.80 19.52 8.47
C LYS A 116 -11.21 19.24 7.96
N PHE A 117 -11.71 18.03 8.19
CA PHE A 117 -13.04 17.60 7.74
C PHE A 117 -13.67 16.60 8.72
N ARG A 118 -15.00 16.49 8.68
CA ARG A 118 -15.74 15.46 9.40
C ARG A 118 -15.95 14.27 8.48
N VAL A 119 -15.55 13.07 8.95
CA VAL A 119 -15.85 11.79 8.30
C VAL A 119 -16.89 11.04 9.12
N SER A 120 -17.82 10.35 8.46
CA SER A 120 -18.90 9.60 9.11
C SER A 120 -19.26 8.33 8.36
N SER A 121 -19.80 7.36 9.11
CA SER A 121 -20.40 6.15 8.55
C SER A 121 -21.62 6.51 7.70
N LEU A 122 -21.98 5.66 6.73
CA LEU A 122 -23.14 5.92 5.88
C LEU A 122 -24.48 5.92 6.64
N ASP A 123 -24.53 5.26 7.80
CA ASP A 123 -25.69 5.19 8.69
C ASP A 123 -25.69 6.26 9.79
N ASP A 124 -24.75 7.20 9.74
CA ASP A 124 -24.58 8.32 10.70
C ASP A 124 -24.35 7.92 12.17
N LYS A 125 -24.22 6.63 12.48
CA LYS A 125 -24.00 6.15 13.85
C LYS A 125 -22.63 6.50 14.41
N PHE A 126 -21.65 6.76 13.55
CA PHE A 126 -20.33 7.19 13.96
C PHE A 126 -19.83 8.32 13.09
N HIS A 127 -19.15 9.27 13.72
CA HIS A 127 -18.40 10.30 13.03
C HIS A 127 -17.19 10.71 13.86
N THR A 128 -16.19 11.26 13.18
CA THR A 128 -15.04 11.88 13.80
C THR A 128 -14.49 12.98 12.90
N THR A 129 -13.69 13.88 13.46
CA THR A 129 -12.97 14.88 12.70
C THR A 129 -11.55 14.40 12.45
N MET A 130 -11.07 14.58 11.21
CA MET A 130 -9.72 14.21 10.80
C MET A 130 -9.03 15.38 10.12
N THR A 131 -7.71 15.34 10.10
CA THR A 131 -6.87 16.23 9.29
C THR A 131 -6.14 15.46 8.21
N ALA A 132 -6.01 16.00 7.00
CA ALA A 132 -5.28 15.35 5.93
C ALA A 132 -4.42 16.31 5.14
N LEU A 133 -3.32 15.80 4.62
CA LEU A 133 -2.43 16.51 3.72
C LEU A 133 -2.98 16.45 2.29
N GLU A 134 -2.92 17.59 1.62
CA GLU A 134 -3.25 17.69 0.20
C GLU A 134 -2.34 16.82 -0.67
N GLN A 135 -2.92 16.08 -1.60
CA GLN A 135 -2.19 15.29 -2.58
C GLN A 135 -2.95 15.22 -3.91
N ASP A 136 -2.25 15.34 -5.04
CA ASP A 136 -2.88 15.27 -6.37
C ASP A 136 -3.30 13.84 -6.74
N VAL A 137 -2.42 12.88 -6.47
CA VAL A 137 -2.64 11.45 -6.77
C VAL A 137 -2.33 10.61 -5.53
N LEU A 138 -3.33 9.84 -5.09
CA LEU A 138 -3.23 8.94 -3.93
C LEU A 138 -2.76 7.54 -4.33
N CYS A 139 -3.48 6.89 -5.24
CA CYS A 139 -3.18 5.53 -5.70
C CYS A 139 -3.80 5.27 -7.08
N GLY A 140 -3.40 4.16 -7.71
CA GLY A 140 -4.09 3.61 -8.87
C GLY A 140 -5.48 3.08 -8.54
N SER A 141 -6.18 2.58 -9.56
CA SER A 141 -7.51 1.96 -9.37
C SER A 141 -7.39 0.70 -8.51
N LEU A 142 -8.16 0.67 -7.43
CA LEU A 142 -8.24 -0.49 -6.54
C LEU A 142 -9.45 -1.36 -6.87
N PRO A 143 -9.30 -2.69 -6.79
CA PRO A 143 -10.37 -3.64 -7.06
C PRO A 143 -11.56 -3.43 -6.13
N LYS A 144 -12.75 -3.79 -6.61
CA LYS A 144 -14.01 -3.80 -5.85
C LYS A 144 -14.61 -5.20 -5.89
N VAL A 145 -15.20 -5.62 -4.77
CA VAL A 145 -15.92 -6.89 -4.68
C VAL A 145 -17.19 -6.82 -5.51
N GLN A 146 -17.37 -7.77 -6.44
CA GLN A 146 -18.61 -7.92 -7.20
C GLN A 146 -19.15 -9.35 -7.20
N ASP A 147 -18.40 -10.33 -6.70
CA ASP A 147 -18.86 -11.72 -6.64
C ASP A 147 -20.14 -11.86 -5.78
N PRO A 148 -21.28 -12.22 -6.39
CA PRO A 148 -22.53 -12.39 -5.65
C PRO A 148 -22.43 -13.47 -4.58
N LYS A 149 -21.61 -14.52 -4.79
CA LYS A 149 -21.43 -15.60 -3.80
C LYS A 149 -20.69 -15.10 -2.56
N LEU A 150 -19.65 -14.28 -2.75
CA LEU A 150 -18.93 -13.66 -1.64
C LEU A 150 -19.84 -12.68 -0.90
N ILE A 151 -20.57 -11.83 -1.63
CA ILE A 151 -21.52 -10.88 -1.03
C ILE A 151 -22.58 -11.61 -0.20
N GLU A 152 -23.11 -12.72 -0.70
CA GLU A 152 -24.08 -13.54 0.04
C GLU A 152 -23.46 -14.20 1.28
N ASN A 153 -22.22 -14.68 1.21
CA ASN A 153 -21.51 -15.20 2.38
C ASN A 153 -21.35 -14.13 3.47
N LEU A 154 -21.00 -12.89 3.09
CA LEU A 154 -20.91 -11.76 4.01
C LEU A 154 -22.25 -11.45 4.68
N ARG A 155 -23.36 -11.51 3.92
CA ARG A 155 -24.70 -11.30 4.48
C ARG A 155 -25.07 -12.31 5.57
N ARG A 156 -24.67 -13.58 5.42
CA ARG A 156 -24.88 -14.61 6.48
C ARG A 156 -24.14 -14.27 7.78
N HIS A 157 -23.04 -13.53 7.67
CA HIS A 157 -22.28 -13.01 8.81
C HIS A 157 -22.76 -11.63 9.27
N GLN A 158 -23.88 -11.12 8.74
CA GLN A 158 -24.38 -9.76 9.02
C GLN A 158 -23.34 -8.67 8.68
N ILE A 159 -22.57 -8.89 7.60
CA ILE A 159 -21.60 -7.94 7.08
C ILE A 159 -22.16 -7.29 5.80
N TRP A 160 -22.15 -5.96 5.77
CA TRP A 160 -22.47 -5.14 4.59
C TRP A 160 -21.27 -4.28 4.22
N LEU A 161 -20.79 -4.43 2.99
CA LEU A 161 -19.69 -3.62 2.45
C LEU A 161 -20.24 -2.39 1.74
N THR A 162 -19.96 -1.21 2.29
CA THR A 162 -20.39 0.05 1.65
C THR A 162 -19.71 0.27 0.30
N ASP A 163 -18.47 -0.20 0.13
CA ASP A 163 -17.76 -0.10 -1.15
C ASP A 163 -18.41 -0.95 -2.25
N ALA A 164 -18.94 -2.14 -1.92
CA ALA A 164 -19.61 -2.98 -2.92
C ALA A 164 -21.00 -2.43 -3.31
N ALA A 165 -21.64 -1.65 -2.44
CA ALA A 165 -22.98 -1.11 -2.67
C ALA A 165 -23.02 0.17 -3.52
N GLU A 166 -21.89 0.87 -3.62
CA GLU A 166 -21.79 2.20 -4.24
C GLU A 166 -20.96 2.14 -5.53
N SER A 167 -21.28 2.97 -6.53
CA SER A 167 -20.58 2.98 -7.82
C SER A 167 -19.29 3.81 -7.86
N ILE A 168 -18.87 4.36 -6.71
CA ILE A 168 -17.68 5.20 -6.56
C ILE A 168 -16.41 4.35 -6.74
N LYS A 169 -15.56 4.71 -7.71
CA LYS A 169 -14.38 3.91 -8.08
C LYS A 169 -13.10 4.42 -7.45
N ASP A 170 -12.88 5.73 -7.53
CA ASP A 170 -11.61 6.33 -7.16
C ASP A 170 -11.52 6.59 -5.67
N ILE A 171 -10.34 6.34 -5.10
CA ILE A 171 -10.02 6.71 -3.73
C ILE A 171 -9.81 8.22 -3.66
N SER A 172 -10.51 8.88 -2.74
CA SER A 172 -10.38 10.33 -2.54
C SER A 172 -9.73 10.71 -1.21
N ILE A 173 -9.65 9.78 -0.26
CA ILE A 173 -8.90 9.92 1.00
C ILE A 173 -8.18 8.61 1.30
N LEU A 174 -6.92 8.72 1.71
CA LEU A 174 -6.14 7.64 2.30
C LEU A 174 -5.96 7.95 3.79
N ILE A 175 -6.44 7.07 4.65
CA ILE A 175 -6.28 7.17 6.11
C ILE A 175 -5.04 6.41 6.51
N GLY A 176 -4.03 7.17 6.97
CA GLY A 176 -2.75 6.64 7.42
C GLY A 176 -2.75 6.24 8.89
N SER A 177 -1.63 5.69 9.33
CA SER A 177 -1.39 5.25 10.71
C SER A 177 -1.53 6.37 11.75
N ASP A 178 -1.38 7.64 11.36
CA ASP A 178 -1.60 8.80 12.24
C ASP A 178 -3.04 8.89 12.79
N GLN A 179 -4.03 8.36 12.08
CA GLN A 179 -5.44 8.45 12.48
C GLN A 179 -6.22 7.13 12.36
N LEU A 180 -5.64 6.09 11.77
CA LEU A 180 -6.29 4.78 11.58
C LEU A 180 -6.69 4.13 12.92
N GLY A 181 -5.86 4.29 13.97
CA GLY A 181 -6.12 3.75 15.30
C GLY A 181 -7.42 4.26 15.93
N CYS A 182 -7.94 5.42 15.51
CA CYS A 182 -9.18 5.97 16.03
C CYS A 182 -10.44 5.25 15.51
N ILE A 183 -10.34 4.56 14.36
CA ILE A 183 -11.48 3.99 13.64
C ILE A 183 -11.45 2.46 13.54
N ILE A 184 -10.28 1.82 13.64
CA ILE A 184 -10.20 0.36 13.59
C ILE A 184 -10.86 -0.26 14.83
N LYS A 185 -11.55 -1.39 14.65
CA LYS A 185 -12.11 -2.19 15.75
C LYS A 185 -11.36 -3.51 15.88
N GLU A 186 -11.49 -4.12 17.04
CA GLU A 186 -11.05 -5.48 17.33
C GLU A 186 -11.98 -6.53 16.68
N ASN A 187 -11.60 -7.82 16.78
CA ASN A 187 -12.40 -8.97 16.37
C ASN A 187 -12.74 -9.02 14.87
N PHE A 188 -11.71 -9.18 14.03
CA PHE A 188 -11.93 -9.49 12.62
C PHE A 188 -12.55 -10.89 12.43
N ILE A 189 -13.29 -11.07 11.35
CA ILE A 189 -13.89 -12.35 10.97
C ILE A 189 -13.05 -12.94 9.83
N ARG A 190 -12.56 -14.17 10.01
CA ARG A 190 -11.88 -14.91 8.96
C ARG A 190 -12.90 -15.61 8.07
N LEU A 191 -12.94 -15.26 6.79
CA LEU A 191 -13.89 -15.81 5.81
C LEU A 191 -13.33 -17.08 5.14
N ASP A 192 -12.02 -17.12 4.92
CA ASP A 192 -11.23 -18.28 4.50
C ASP A 192 -9.77 -18.14 4.98
N ASP A 193 -8.87 -19.02 4.56
CA ASP A 193 -7.46 -19.02 5.00
C ASP A 193 -6.73 -17.69 4.80
N ASN A 194 -7.09 -16.91 3.79
CA ASN A 194 -6.36 -15.71 3.39
C ASN A 194 -7.22 -14.44 3.33
N LEU A 195 -8.55 -14.54 3.40
CA LEU A 195 -9.50 -13.44 3.34
C LEU A 195 -10.13 -13.16 4.71
N VAL A 196 -10.02 -11.92 5.16
CA VAL A 196 -10.61 -11.45 6.41
C VAL A 196 -11.55 -10.27 6.19
N ALA A 197 -12.63 -10.22 6.95
CA ALA A 197 -13.49 -9.07 7.13
C ALA A 197 -13.09 -8.33 8.41
N ILE A 198 -12.75 -7.05 8.29
CA ILE A 198 -12.23 -6.23 9.38
C ILE A 198 -13.27 -5.15 9.70
N PRO A 199 -13.81 -5.11 10.94
CA PRO A 199 -14.73 -4.08 11.35
C PRO A 199 -14.01 -2.77 11.64
N THR A 200 -14.67 -1.67 11.31
CA THR A 200 -14.26 -0.32 11.73
C THR A 200 -15.46 0.40 12.34
N LYS A 201 -15.22 1.57 12.93
CA LYS A 201 -16.29 2.48 13.35
C LYS A 201 -17.04 3.08 12.15
N LEU A 202 -16.46 3.07 10.95
CA LEU A 202 -17.05 3.62 9.73
C LEU A 202 -17.79 2.58 8.87
N GLY A 203 -17.60 1.28 9.12
CA GLY A 203 -18.16 0.18 8.34
C GLY A 203 -17.23 -1.04 8.29
N TRP A 204 -17.57 -2.02 7.45
CA TRP A 204 -16.76 -3.21 7.24
C TRP A 204 -15.85 -3.08 6.02
N THR A 205 -14.66 -3.64 6.12
CA THR A 205 -13.69 -3.75 5.01
C THR A 205 -13.29 -5.21 4.82
N LEU A 206 -12.73 -5.53 3.65
CA LEU A 206 -12.06 -6.81 3.40
C LEU A 206 -10.56 -6.61 3.18
N GLN A 207 -9.79 -7.62 3.53
CA GLN A 207 -8.37 -7.70 3.21
C GLN A 207 -7.98 -9.14 2.88
N GLY A 208 -7.27 -9.32 1.78
CA GLY A 208 -6.76 -10.63 1.37
C GLY A 208 -6.86 -10.90 -0.14
N PRO A 209 -6.18 -11.94 -0.63
CA PRO A 209 -6.29 -12.36 -2.02
C PRO A 209 -7.68 -12.92 -2.34
N VAL A 210 -8.20 -12.58 -3.50
CA VAL A 210 -9.39 -13.17 -4.10
C VAL A 210 -9.14 -13.51 -5.55
N GLN A 211 -9.84 -14.52 -6.08
CA GLN A 211 -9.80 -14.82 -7.51
C GLN A 211 -10.33 -13.61 -8.31
N GLY A 212 -9.68 -13.24 -9.41
CA GLY A 212 -9.97 -12.07 -10.23
C GLY A 212 -11.35 -12.11 -10.88
N SER A 213 -11.94 -13.31 -11.03
CA SER A 213 -13.35 -13.48 -11.41
C SER A 213 -14.33 -12.87 -10.41
N LYS A 214 -13.88 -12.59 -9.18
CA LYS A 214 -14.70 -12.06 -8.08
C LYS A 214 -14.72 -10.53 -7.99
N LEU A 215 -14.06 -9.84 -8.91
CA LEU A 215 -13.79 -8.41 -8.85
C LEU A 215 -14.30 -7.64 -10.07
N GLU A 216 -14.50 -6.33 -9.91
CA GLU A 216 -14.60 -5.43 -11.06
C GLU A 216 -13.36 -5.55 -11.96
N ARG A 217 -13.58 -5.75 -13.26
CA ARG A 217 -12.54 -5.59 -14.27
C ARG A 217 -12.07 -4.14 -14.28
N VAL A 218 -10.95 -3.86 -13.62
CA VAL A 218 -10.23 -2.59 -13.77
C VAL A 218 -9.80 -2.48 -15.23
N ARG A 219 -10.37 -1.53 -15.99
CA ARG A 219 -9.92 -1.23 -17.36
C ARG A 219 -8.46 -0.79 -17.30
N ARG A 220 -7.55 -1.67 -17.73
CA ARG A 220 -6.13 -1.37 -17.88
C ARG A 220 -5.98 -0.28 -18.93
N ARG A 221 -5.62 0.95 -18.55
CA ARG A 221 -5.06 1.91 -19.51
C ARG A 221 -3.61 1.51 -19.76
N ASN A 222 -3.40 0.54 -20.65
CA ASN A 222 -2.09 0.34 -21.25
C ASN A 222 -1.82 1.54 -22.18
N LYS A 223 -1.00 2.51 -21.76
CA LYS A 223 -0.22 3.28 -22.75
C LYS A 223 0.91 2.35 -23.19
N LEU A 224 0.66 1.60 -24.25
CA LEU A 224 1.65 0.80 -24.95
C LEU A 224 2.65 1.78 -25.60
N LEU A 225 3.80 2.02 -24.96
CA LEU A 225 4.98 2.50 -25.69
C LEU A 225 5.75 1.26 -26.12
N GLN A 226 5.42 0.80 -27.33
CA GLN A 226 6.13 -0.25 -28.02
C GLN A 226 7.53 0.26 -28.38
N TYR A 227 8.58 -0.33 -27.80
CA TYR A 227 9.94 -0.22 -28.33
C TYR A 227 10.52 -1.63 -28.51
N PRO A 228 11.17 -1.90 -29.65
CA PRO A 228 11.70 -3.22 -29.98
C PRO A 228 12.87 -3.58 -29.04
N MET A 229 12.90 -4.85 -28.62
CA MET A 229 14.06 -5.48 -28.00
C MET A 229 15.19 -5.51 -29.03
N GLU A 230 16.20 -4.66 -28.87
CA GLU A 230 17.49 -4.93 -29.50
C GLU A 230 18.20 -6.02 -28.69
N VAL A 231 18.35 -7.16 -29.36
CA VAL A 231 19.11 -8.33 -28.90
C VAL A 231 20.60 -7.96 -28.94
N PHE A 232 21.19 -7.67 -27.79
CA PHE A 232 22.64 -7.69 -27.67
C PHE A 232 23.12 -9.10 -27.32
N SER A 233 23.53 -9.81 -28.37
CA SER A 233 24.47 -10.92 -28.31
C SER A 233 25.83 -10.39 -27.86
N SER A 234 26.34 -10.86 -26.74
CA SER A 234 27.79 -10.96 -26.54
C SER A 234 28.15 -12.28 -25.86
N SER A 235 28.85 -13.07 -26.66
CA SER A 235 29.53 -14.31 -26.36
C SER A 235 30.62 -14.14 -25.30
N SER A 236 30.83 -15.23 -24.56
CA SER A 236 32.01 -15.61 -23.77
C SER A 236 32.30 -14.82 -22.49
N LEU A 237 32.09 -15.47 -21.35
CA LEU A 237 33.10 -15.65 -20.31
C LEU A 237 32.65 -16.83 -19.42
N VAL A 238 33.25 -17.98 -19.68
CA VAL A 238 33.17 -19.18 -18.83
C VAL A 238 33.89 -18.85 -17.52
N GLY A 239 33.12 -18.61 -16.45
CA GLY A 239 33.63 -18.47 -15.09
C GLY A 239 33.41 -19.76 -14.32
N ARG A 240 34.52 -20.42 -13.94
CA ARG A 240 34.57 -21.66 -13.14
C ARG A 240 33.70 -21.58 -11.87
N VAL A 241 32.87 -22.59 -11.67
CA VAL A 241 32.26 -22.90 -10.37
C VAL A 241 33.35 -23.48 -9.48
N VAL A 242 33.80 -22.73 -8.48
CA VAL A 242 34.59 -23.27 -7.37
C VAL A 242 33.60 -23.59 -6.26
N GLY A 243 33.39 -24.89 -6.02
CA GLY A 243 32.59 -25.39 -4.91
C GLY A 243 33.27 -25.10 -3.58
N ALA A 244 32.54 -24.47 -2.66
CA ALA A 244 32.89 -24.47 -1.25
C ALA A 244 32.10 -25.58 -0.57
N ASN A 245 32.78 -26.68 -0.28
CA ASN A 245 32.36 -27.65 0.73
C ASN A 245 32.65 -27.03 2.10
N ASP A 246 31.64 -26.90 2.96
CA ASP A 246 31.87 -26.86 4.40
C ASP A 246 31.09 -28.01 5.04
N LYS A 247 31.85 -29.06 5.38
CA LYS A 247 31.49 -30.06 6.38
C LYS A 247 31.99 -29.52 7.72
N GLY A 248 31.11 -29.46 8.71
CA GLY A 248 31.44 -29.11 10.09
C GLY A 248 30.46 -29.77 11.04
N GLU A 249 30.52 -31.10 11.15
CA GLU A 249 30.01 -31.86 12.28
C GLU A 249 31.14 -32.11 13.28
N MET A 250 30.84 -31.87 14.57
CA MET A 250 31.39 -32.40 15.83
C MET A 250 31.39 -31.26 16.87
N GLY A 251 30.90 -31.40 18.11
CA GLY A 251 30.55 -32.60 18.84
C GLY A 251 29.68 -32.29 20.08
N VAL A 252 29.11 -33.37 20.59
CA VAL A 252 28.21 -33.52 21.74
C VAL A 252 29.02 -33.52 23.05
N GLN A 253 28.30 -33.33 24.18
CA GLN A 253 28.67 -33.61 25.59
C GLN A 253 29.38 -32.51 26.39
N GLU A 254 28.60 -31.73 27.16
CA GLU A 254 28.65 -31.68 28.64
C GLU A 254 27.82 -30.49 29.15
N GLN A 255 26.73 -30.80 29.85
CA GLN A 255 26.08 -30.05 30.95
C GLN A 255 24.60 -30.42 30.97
N LEU A 256 24.35 -31.67 31.35
CA LEU A 256 23.01 -32.18 31.66
C LEU A 256 23.08 -32.79 33.07
N GLU A 257 23.43 -31.96 34.04
CA GLU A 257 23.33 -32.26 35.47
C GLU A 257 23.17 -30.92 36.21
N LEU A 258 21.96 -30.66 36.72
CA LEU A 258 21.59 -29.73 37.83
C LEU A 258 20.21 -29.05 37.72
N LYS A 259 19.22 -29.63 37.00
CA LYS A 259 17.80 -29.28 37.22
C LYS A 259 16.83 -30.48 37.26
N GLN A 260 17.25 -31.57 37.93
CA GLN A 260 16.34 -32.61 38.43
C GLN A 260 16.33 -32.68 39.97
N LEU A 261 16.35 -31.52 40.62
CA LEU A 261 15.99 -31.38 42.04
C LEU A 261 14.98 -30.25 42.18
N GLN A 262 13.74 -30.51 41.76
CA GLN A 262 12.58 -29.77 42.30
C GLN A 262 11.20 -30.43 42.10
N GLU A 263 11.09 -31.65 41.55
CA GLU A 263 9.81 -32.37 41.50
C GLU A 263 9.96 -33.83 41.96
N LYS A 264 10.14 -34.00 43.28
CA LYS A 264 9.65 -35.15 44.05
C LYS A 264 9.24 -34.67 45.45
N ARG A 265 8.04 -34.10 45.52
CA ARG A 265 7.04 -34.48 46.53
C ARG A 265 5.86 -35.06 45.77
#